data_AF-A0A418ZTA7-F1
#
_entry.id   AF-A0A418ZTA7-F1
#
_cell.length_a   1.000
_cell.length_b   1.000
_cell.length_c   1.000
_cell.angle_alpha   90.00
_cell.angle_beta   90.00
_cell.angle_gamma   90.00
#
_symmetry.space_group_name_H-M   'P 1'
#
loop_
_entity.id
_entity.type
_entity.pdbx_description
1 polymer ?
#
loop_
_entity_poly.entity_id
_entity_poly.type
_entity_poly.pdbx_seq_one_letter_code
_entity_poly.pdbx_strand_id
1 'polypeptide(L)'
;MKKRTAAIALTLLILAGCAAQTPDIAVEEAWPYPIPNEVVAIAGPNQDLTTARVDPADDCYWYYHAGPVETTLVPLRAANGNHICNARTS
;
A
#
# COMPACT_ATOMS: atom_id res chain seq x y z
N MET A 1 -44.14 -38.71 0.24
CA MET A 1 -42.93 -38.06 -0.30
C MET A 1 -43.27 -36.62 -0.66
N LYS A 2 -43.05 -35.66 0.26
CA LYS A 2 -43.27 -34.21 0.02
C LYS A 2 -42.86 -33.33 1.22
N LYS A 3 -42.80 -33.92 2.42
CA LYS A 3 -42.44 -33.22 3.68
C LYS A 3 -40.93 -33.14 3.96
N ARG A 4 -40.12 -33.96 3.29
CA ARG A 4 -38.64 -33.99 3.46
C ARG A 4 -37.91 -32.99 2.57
N THR A 5 -38.49 -32.64 1.42
CA THR A 5 -37.95 -31.64 0.48
C THR A 5 -38.13 -30.20 0.96
N ALA A 6 -39.08 -29.95 1.86
CA ALA A 6 -39.30 -28.62 2.46
C ALA A 6 -38.26 -28.25 3.54
N ALA A 7 -37.55 -29.24 4.10
CA ALA A 7 -36.55 -29.00 5.14
C ALA A 7 -35.18 -28.52 4.60
N ILE A 8 -34.96 -28.62 3.28
CA ILE A 8 -33.66 -28.34 2.65
C ILE A 8 -33.58 -26.89 2.13
N ALA A 9 -34.72 -26.22 1.90
CA ALA A 9 -34.76 -24.94 1.20
C ALA A 9 -34.71 -23.70 2.11
N LEU A 10 -34.86 -23.86 3.44
CA LEU A 10 -35.03 -22.73 4.37
C LEU A 10 -33.85 -22.51 5.32
N THR A 11 -32.89 -23.43 5.39
CA THR A 11 -31.66 -23.19 6.16
C THR A 11 -30.72 -22.30 5.38
N LEU A 12 -31.01 -20.99 5.47
CA LEU A 12 -30.03 -19.96 5.80
C LEU A 12 -28.89 -19.89 4.77
N LEU A 13 -29.01 -19.16 3.67
CA LEU A 13 -29.06 -17.68 3.67
C LEU A 13 -27.99 -17.02 4.57
N ILE A 14 -26.92 -17.73 4.92
CA ILE A 14 -25.68 -17.14 5.43
C ILE A 14 -24.90 -16.50 4.27
N LEU A 15 -25.46 -15.46 3.67
CA LEU A 15 -24.66 -14.49 2.93
C LEU A 15 -23.76 -13.79 3.96
N ALA A 16 -22.63 -14.40 4.28
CA ALA A 16 -21.50 -13.71 4.87
C ALA A 16 -21.01 -12.71 3.82
N GLY A 17 -21.47 -11.46 3.93
CA GLY A 17 -20.93 -10.36 3.16
C GLY A 17 -19.45 -10.21 3.50
N CYS A 18 -18.60 -10.03 2.48
CA CYS A 18 -17.27 -9.47 2.71
C CYS A 18 -17.46 -8.10 3.35
N ALA A 19 -17.20 -7.99 4.65
CA ALA A 19 -16.93 -6.71 5.25
C ALA A 19 -15.64 -6.21 4.57
N ALA A 20 -15.77 -5.16 3.75
CA ALA A 20 -14.61 -4.40 3.34
C ALA A 20 -13.94 -3.90 4.62
N GLN A 21 -12.73 -4.39 4.88
CA GLN A 21 -11.88 -3.85 5.92
C GLN A 21 -11.62 -2.41 5.49
N THR A 22 -12.21 -1.45 6.19
CA THR A 22 -11.70 -0.08 6.14
C THR A 22 -10.26 -0.18 6.62
N PRO A 23 -9.24 0.12 5.81
CA PRO A 23 -7.90 0.21 6.34
C PRO A 23 -7.97 1.28 7.42
N ASP A 24 -7.68 0.88 8.65
CA ASP A 24 -7.28 1.84 9.65
C ASP A 24 -6.16 2.64 8.98
N ILE A 25 -6.42 3.93 8.73
CA ILE A 25 -5.34 4.85 8.38
C ILE A 25 -4.52 4.96 9.65
N ALA A 26 -3.65 3.97 9.85
CA ALA A 26 -2.50 4.12 10.70
C ALA A 26 -1.83 5.37 10.16
N VAL A 27 -1.90 6.44 10.95
CA VAL A 27 -1.02 7.57 10.77
C VAL A 27 0.36 6.99 10.92
N GLU A 28 0.95 6.57 9.80
CA GLU A 28 2.34 6.16 9.76
C GLU A 28 3.11 7.36 10.27
N GLU A 29 3.62 7.22 11.48
CA GLU A 29 4.56 8.14 12.12
C GLU A 29 5.54 8.59 11.03
N ALA A 30 5.42 9.85 10.61
CA ALA A 30 6.24 10.42 9.57
C ALA A 30 7.69 10.13 9.94
N TRP A 31 8.37 9.32 9.11
CA TRP A 31 9.69 8.81 9.44
C TRP A 31 10.61 9.99 9.74
N PRO A 32 11.15 10.13 10.96
CA PRO A 32 11.80 11.38 11.39
C PRO A 32 13.17 11.60 10.74
N TYR A 33 13.64 10.66 9.91
CA TYR A 33 14.93 10.74 9.24
C TYR A 33 14.76 11.11 7.77
N PRO A 34 15.42 12.18 7.29
CA PRO A 34 15.47 12.47 5.87
C PRO A 34 16.15 11.31 5.12
N ILE A 35 15.62 10.97 3.94
CA ILE A 35 16.25 10.00 3.05
C ILE A 35 17.68 10.43 2.67
N PRO A 36 18.58 9.51 2.29
CA PRO A 36 19.94 9.85 1.92
C PRO A 36 19.99 10.86 0.76
N ASN A 37 20.98 11.76 0.79
CA ASN A 37 21.15 12.80 -0.23
C ASN A 37 21.35 12.20 -1.64
N GLU A 38 21.93 11.01 -1.71
CA GLU A 38 22.15 10.26 -2.95
C GLU A 38 20.82 9.88 -3.60
N VAL A 39 19.80 9.55 -2.80
CA VAL A 39 18.43 9.25 -3.27
C VAL A 39 17.75 10.53 -3.76
N VAL A 40 17.89 11.63 -3.01
CA VAL A 40 17.37 12.96 -3.43
C VAL A 40 17.97 13.38 -4.78
N ALA A 41 19.27 13.16 -4.97
CA ALA A 41 20.00 13.57 -6.17
C ALA A 41 19.56 12.82 -7.45
N ILE A 42 19.05 11.60 -7.33
CA ILE A 42 18.64 10.78 -8.49
C ILE A 42 17.12 10.71 -8.67
N ALA A 43 16.34 11.14 -7.68
CA ALA A 43 14.88 11.11 -7.73
C ALA A 43 14.34 11.90 -8.93
N GLY A 44 13.36 11.32 -9.61
CA GLY A 44 12.64 11.99 -10.69
C GLY A 44 11.76 13.14 -10.18
N PRO A 45 11.36 14.06 -11.05
CA PRO A 45 10.54 15.21 -10.68
C PRO A 45 9.14 14.81 -10.22
N ASN A 46 8.44 15.73 -9.56
CA ASN A 46 7.03 15.61 -9.14
C ASN A 46 6.74 14.45 -8.16
N GLN A 47 7.71 14.11 -7.32
CA GLN A 47 7.55 13.14 -6.24
C GLN A 47 7.79 13.85 -4.90
N ASP A 48 7.01 13.50 -3.89
CA ASP A 48 7.14 14.10 -2.57
C ASP A 48 8.23 13.39 -1.76
N LEU A 49 9.42 14.00 -1.70
CA LEU A 49 10.55 13.46 -0.96
C LEU A 49 10.42 13.62 0.56
N THR A 50 9.46 14.43 1.03
CA THR A 50 9.26 14.67 2.47
C THR A 50 8.57 13.51 3.16
N THR A 51 7.83 12.70 2.41
CA THR A 51 7.15 11.48 2.88
C THR A 51 7.88 10.19 2.47
N ALA A 52 9.02 10.32 1.79
CA ALA A 52 9.78 9.18 1.30
C ALA A 52 10.42 8.39 2.44
N ARG A 53 10.34 7.06 2.35
CA ARG A 53 10.91 6.11 3.31
C ARG A 53 11.26 4.79 2.64
N VAL A 54 12.07 3.97 3.30
CA VAL A 54 12.30 2.59 2.87
C VAL A 54 11.13 1.72 3.32
N ASP A 55 10.62 0.88 2.41
CA ASP A 55 9.67 -0.16 2.73
C ASP A 55 10.44 -1.44 3.12
N PRO A 56 10.21 -2.01 4.32
CA PRO A 56 10.93 -3.19 4.78
C PRO A 56 10.58 -4.47 4.00
N ALA A 57 9.50 -4.49 3.21
CA ALA A 57 9.10 -5.64 2.41
C ALA A 57 10.00 -5.85 1.18
N ASP A 58 10.53 -4.78 0.59
CA ASP A 58 11.34 -4.84 -0.62
C ASP A 58 12.70 -4.09 -0.53
N ASP A 59 12.97 -3.41 0.59
CA ASP A 59 14.17 -2.59 0.81
C ASP A 59 14.34 -1.49 -0.27
N CYS A 60 13.20 -1.02 -0.79
CA CYS A 60 13.12 0.05 -1.76
C CYS A 60 12.48 1.32 -1.19
N TYR A 61 12.70 2.45 -1.84
CA TYR A 61 12.14 3.74 -1.41
C TYR A 61 10.73 3.92 -1.96
N TRP A 62 9.81 4.32 -1.09
CA TRP A 62 8.41 4.61 -1.39
C TRP A 62 8.03 5.95 -0.80
N TYR A 63 7.05 6.63 -1.40
CA TYR A 63 6.55 7.90 -0.89
C TYR A 63 5.02 7.98 -0.99
N TYR A 64 4.42 8.89 -0.23
CA TYR A 64 2.98 9.09 -0.28
C TYR A 64 2.59 10.03 -1.42
N HIS A 65 1.84 9.51 -2.38
CA HIS A 65 1.23 10.31 -3.43
C HIS A 65 -0.21 10.68 -3.06
N ALA A 66 -0.45 11.98 -2.82
CA ALA A 66 -1.78 12.52 -2.58
C ALA A 66 -2.55 12.67 -3.90
N GLY A 67 -3.33 11.66 -4.27
CA GLY A 67 -4.22 11.68 -5.42
C GLY A 67 -5.59 12.31 -5.11
N PRO A 68 -6.45 12.50 -6.12
CA PRO A 68 -7.78 13.10 -5.94
C PRO A 68 -8.73 12.28 -5.06
N VAL A 69 -8.53 10.95 -5.02
CA VAL A 69 -9.40 10.00 -4.31
C VAL A 69 -8.76 9.55 -3.01
N GLU A 70 -7.46 9.20 -3.06
CA GLU A 70 -6.75 8.58 -1.95
C GLU A 70 -5.30 9.06 -1.88
N THR A 71 -4.72 8.93 -0.71
CA THR A 71 -3.27 9.00 -0.51
C THR A 71 -2.72 7.60 -0.56
N THR A 72 -1.85 7.32 -1.53
CA THR A 72 -1.36 5.97 -1.80
C THR A 72 0.16 5.94 -1.68
N LEU A 73 0.69 4.89 -1.05
CA LEU A 73 2.11 4.62 -1.04
C LEU A 73 2.53 4.11 -2.42
N VAL A 74 3.43 4.84 -3.10
CA VAL A 74 3.89 4.49 -4.45
C VAL A 74 5.43 4.46 -4.55
N PRO A 75 6.00 3.74 -5.52
CA PRO A 75 7.45 3.64 -5.67
C PRO A 75 8.11 4.99 -5.92
N LEU A 76 9.18 5.30 -5.18
CA LEU A 76 10.04 6.44 -5.48
C LEU A 76 10.94 6.07 -6.66
N ARG A 77 10.82 6.81 -7.75
CA ARG A 77 11.50 6.51 -9.02
C ARG A 77 12.63 7.50 -9.29
N ALA A 78 13.71 7.00 -9.89
CA ALA A 78 14.75 7.83 -10.44
C ALA A 78 14.27 8.55 -11.72
N ALA A 79 15.04 9.53 -12.20
CA ALA A 79 14.71 10.27 -13.43
C ALA A 79 14.53 9.36 -14.68
N ASN A 80 15.13 8.17 -14.69
CA ASN A 80 14.97 7.17 -15.75
C ASN A 80 13.74 6.26 -15.56
N GLY A 81 12.94 6.48 -14.51
CA GLY A 81 11.74 5.70 -14.19
C GLY A 81 11.97 4.45 -13.35
N ASN A 82 13.22 4.06 -13.07
CA ASN A 82 13.51 2.89 -12.23
C ASN A 82 13.16 3.16 -10.76
N HIS A 83 12.64 2.15 -10.06
CA HIS A 83 12.46 2.22 -8.61
C HIS A 83 13.83 2.30 -7.93
N ILE A 84 13.97 3.21 -6.96
CA ILE A 84 15.19 3.36 -6.19
C ILE A 84 15.16 2.36 -5.03
N CYS A 85 16.19 1.52 -4.94
CA CYS A 85 16.33 0.53 -3.87
C CYS A 85 17.72 0.59 -3.24
N ASN A 86 17.81 0.13 -1.99
CA ASN A 86 19.10 -0.08 -1.35
C ASN A 86 19.90 -1.16 -2.10
N ALA A 87 21.23 -1.06 -2.03
CA ALA A 87 22.09 -2.10 -2.54
C ALA A 87 21.89 -3.37 -1.71
N ARG A 88 21.54 -4.47 -2.38
CA ARG A 88 21.42 -5.77 -1.70
C ARG A 88 22.80 -6.19 -1.21
N THR A 89 23.04 -6.08 0.09
CA THR A 89 24.26 -6.64 0.68
C THR A 89 24.14 -8.16 0.62
N SER A 90 25.06 -8.80 -0.11
CA SER A 90 25.18 -10.26 -0.19
C SER A 90 26.08 -10.81 0.91
#